data_AF-A0A7V5S6Y9-F1
#
_entry.id   AF-A0A7V5S6Y9-F1
#
_cell.length_a   1.000
_cell.length_b   1.000
_cell.length_c   1.000
_cell.angle_alpha   90.00
_cell.angle_beta   90.00
_cell.angle_gamma   90.00
#
_symmetry.space_group_name_H-M   'P 1'
#
loop_
_entity.id
_entity.type
_entity.pdbx_description
1 polymer ?
#
loop_
_entity_poly.entity_id
_entity_poly.type
_entity_poly.pdbx_seq_one_letter_code
_entity_poly.pdbx_strand_id
1 'polypeptide(L)'
;MRTAIVLVISAALLWTSVPTVWAQGGAVKCRLKADPLLPGAASFLIPGLGQFLNGEDGKGFTHLIIALVMPSAVGLGAFLLAPVAPTLSYLLLLAAPALYLGWAVVSAMDAYQIADRYCRP
;
A
#
# COMPACT_ATOMS: atom_id res chain seq x y z
N MET A 1 1.65 -30.09 8.84
CA MET A 1 0.51 -29.50 8.08
C MET A 1 -0.41 -28.66 8.97
N ARG A 2 -0.99 -29.19 10.06
CA ARG A 2 -1.88 -28.42 10.96
C ARG A 2 -1.26 -27.11 11.50
N THR A 3 0.01 -27.14 11.92
CA THR A 3 0.71 -25.97 12.48
C THR A 3 0.98 -24.85 11.46
N ALA A 4 1.32 -25.21 10.22
CA ALA A 4 1.52 -24.24 9.13
C ALA A 4 0.20 -23.58 8.72
N ILE A 5 -0.89 -24.35 8.67
CA ILE A 5 -2.24 -23.82 8.40
C ILE A 5 -2.66 -22.85 9.50
N VAL A 6 -2.41 -23.19 10.77
CA VAL A 6 -2.69 -22.29 11.91
C VAL A 6 -1.88 -21.00 11.80
N LEU A 7 -0.59 -21.06 11.45
CA LEU A 7 0.23 -19.85 11.28
C LEU A 7 -0.25 -18.95 10.13
N VAL A 8 -0.66 -19.54 9.00
CA VAL A 8 -1.22 -18.78 7.87
C VAL A 8 -2.56 -18.14 8.25
N ILE A 9 -3.43 -18.86 8.95
CA ILE A 9 -4.72 -18.34 9.44
C ILE A 9 -4.49 -17.25 10.49
N SER A 10 -3.53 -17.42 11.41
CA SER A 10 -3.17 -16.40 12.40
C SER A 10 -2.57 -15.15 11.76
N ALA A 11 -1.74 -15.30 10.72
CA ALA A 11 -1.21 -14.17 9.96
C ALA A 11 -2.31 -13.43 9.17
N ALA A 12 -3.25 -14.17 8.58
CA ALA A 12 -4.41 -13.60 7.90
C ALA A 12 -5.40 -12.92 8.87
N LEU A 13 -5.56 -13.44 10.08
CA LEU A 13 -6.38 -12.81 11.12
C LEU A 13 -5.69 -11.58 11.70
N LEU A 14 -4.37 -11.60 11.87
CA LEU A 14 -3.58 -10.42 12.23
C LEU A 14 -3.69 -9.32 11.16
N TRP A 15 -3.76 -9.69 9.88
CA TRP A 15 -4.02 -8.76 8.78
C TRP A 15 -5.38 -8.05 8.91
N THR A 16 -6.44 -8.75 9.33
CA THR A 16 -7.75 -8.12 9.60
C THR A 16 -7.75 -7.23 10.86
N SER A 17 -6.74 -7.37 11.71
CA SER A 17 -6.57 -6.59 12.93
C SER A 17 -5.66 -5.38 12.77
N VAL A 18 -5.07 -5.14 11.58
CA VAL A 18 -4.47 -3.83 11.27
C VAL A 18 -5.62 -2.84 11.40
N PRO A 19 -5.64 -2.00 12.45
CA PRO A 19 -6.83 -1.25 12.76
C PRO A 19 -7.13 -0.38 11.56
N THR A 20 -8.42 -0.29 11.28
CA THR A 20 -9.04 0.60 10.33
C THR A 20 -8.81 2.08 10.72
N VAL A 21 -7.55 2.53 10.87
CA VAL A 21 -7.12 3.94 10.88
C VAL A 21 -7.20 4.50 9.45
N TRP A 22 -8.19 4.02 8.71
CA TRP A 22 -8.61 4.57 7.44
C TRP A 22 -9.32 5.87 7.83
N ALA A 23 -8.88 6.97 7.23
CA ALA A 23 -9.47 8.29 7.38
C ALA A 23 -9.08 9.10 8.63
N GLN A 24 -7.80 9.26 8.94
CA GLN A 24 -7.37 10.62 9.30
C GLN A 24 -7.30 11.47 8.02
N GLY A 25 -8.48 11.85 7.53
CA GLY A 25 -8.66 12.92 6.56
C GLY A 25 -8.19 14.22 7.20
N GLY A 26 -6.88 14.46 7.14
CA GLY A 26 -6.32 15.76 7.47
C GLY A 26 -6.82 16.80 6.46
N ALA A 27 -6.87 18.07 6.89
CA ALA A 27 -7.15 19.16 5.97
C ALA A 27 -6.11 19.13 4.83
N VAL A 28 -6.57 19.19 3.58
CA VAL A 28 -5.71 19.33 2.41
C VAL A 28 -5.01 20.69 2.51
N LYS A 29 -3.67 20.69 2.55
CA LYS A 29 -2.89 21.93 2.72
C LYS A 29 -2.32 22.45 1.40
N CYS A 30 -2.34 21.63 0.35
CA CYS A 30 -1.77 21.94 -0.96
C CYS A 30 -0.35 22.51 -0.85
N ARG A 31 0.55 21.75 -0.19
CA ARG A 31 1.96 22.17 -0.04
C ARG A 31 2.62 22.40 -1.38
N LEU A 32 2.22 21.63 -2.39
CA LEU A 32 2.58 21.84 -3.77
C LEU A 32 1.34 22.19 -4.58
N LYS A 33 1.34 23.40 -5.15
CA LYS A 33 0.40 23.80 -6.21
C LYS A 33 1.08 23.62 -7.55
N ALA A 34 0.73 22.56 -8.26
CA ALA A 34 1.33 22.18 -9.52
C ALA A 34 0.33 21.39 -10.38
N ASP A 35 0.76 20.96 -11.56
CA ASP A 35 -0.01 20.00 -12.35
C ASP A 35 -0.35 18.75 -11.49
N PRO A 36 -1.61 18.32 -11.40
CA PRO A 36 -2.02 17.13 -10.65
C PRO A 36 -1.29 15.84 -11.03
N LEU A 37 -0.74 15.76 -12.25
CA LEU A 37 0.08 14.65 -12.68
C LEU A 37 1.36 14.51 -11.83
N LEU A 38 1.88 15.60 -11.26
CA LEU A 38 3.11 15.56 -10.47
C LEU A 38 2.90 14.85 -9.12
N PRO A 39 1.89 15.18 -8.29
CA PRO A 39 1.55 14.37 -7.12
C PRO A 39 1.17 12.93 -7.47
N GLY A 40 0.43 12.71 -8.57
CA GLY A 40 0.08 11.37 -9.04
C GLY A 40 1.32 10.52 -9.37
N ALA A 41 2.23 11.03 -10.19
CA ALA A 41 3.46 10.36 -10.57
C ALA A 41 4.39 10.10 -9.36
N ALA A 42 4.46 11.07 -8.44
CA ALA A 42 5.21 10.91 -7.20
C ALA A 42 4.69 9.73 -6.36
N SER A 43 3.37 9.63 -6.17
CA SER A 43 2.75 8.50 -5.46
C SER A 43 2.82 7.17 -6.21
N PHE A 44 2.91 7.18 -7.55
CA PHE A 44 3.13 5.97 -8.31
C PHE A 44 4.53 5.40 -8.06
N LEU A 45 5.55 6.26 -8.00
CA LEU A 45 6.93 5.84 -7.74
C LEU A 45 7.14 5.46 -6.28
N ILE A 46 6.61 6.26 -5.36
CA ILE A 46 6.70 6.04 -3.92
C ILE A 46 5.30 6.22 -3.35
N PRO A 47 4.55 5.14 -3.11
CA PRO A 47 3.21 5.21 -2.56
C PRO A 47 3.16 6.09 -1.31
N GLY A 48 2.23 7.04 -1.30
CA GLY A 48 2.06 8.04 -0.24
C GLY A 48 2.75 9.38 -0.48
N LEU A 49 3.71 9.46 -1.40
CA LEU A 49 4.48 10.69 -1.62
C LEU A 49 3.63 11.86 -2.11
N GLY A 50 2.76 11.62 -3.09
CA GLY A 50 1.81 12.61 -3.60
C GLY A 50 0.84 13.13 -2.53
N GLN A 51 0.40 12.28 -1.59
CA GLN A 51 -0.41 12.74 -0.45
C GLN A 51 0.38 13.67 0.48
N PHE A 52 1.68 13.42 0.71
CA PHE A 52 2.54 14.38 1.43
C PHE A 52 2.67 15.72 0.70
N LEU A 53 2.74 15.70 -0.64
CA LEU A 53 2.76 16.91 -1.48
C LEU A 53 1.42 17.66 -1.42
N ASN A 54 0.30 16.94 -1.31
CA ASN A 54 -1.03 17.53 -1.11
C ASN A 54 -1.24 18.01 0.35
N GLY A 55 -0.33 17.67 1.27
CA GLY A 55 -0.39 18.00 2.69
C GLY A 55 -1.26 17.06 3.53
N GLU A 56 -1.67 15.92 2.97
CA GLU A 56 -2.44 14.86 3.63
C GLU A 56 -1.50 13.82 4.28
N ASP A 57 -0.70 14.25 5.26
CA ASP A 57 0.38 13.43 5.86
C ASP A 57 -0.09 12.06 6.37
N GLY A 58 -1.22 12.03 7.07
CA GLY A 58 -1.79 10.79 7.60
C GLY A 58 -2.10 9.79 6.49
N LYS A 59 -2.67 10.25 5.37
CA LYS A 59 -2.89 9.40 4.20
C LYS A 59 -1.58 8.99 3.53
N GLY A 60 -0.61 9.91 3.45
CA GLY A 60 0.72 9.62 2.89
C GLY A 60 1.39 8.46 3.61
N PHE A 61 1.44 8.49 4.95
CA PHE A 61 1.94 7.38 5.74
C PHE A 61 1.16 6.09 5.54
N THR A 62 -0.17 6.16 5.47
CA THR A 62 -1.01 4.97 5.25
C THR A 62 -0.68 4.28 3.93
N HIS A 63 -0.61 5.04 2.83
CA HIS A 63 -0.26 4.48 1.52
C HIS A 63 1.14 3.86 1.52
N LEU A 64 2.11 4.53 2.15
CA LEU A 64 3.48 4.02 2.27
C LEU A 64 3.56 2.72 3.09
N ILE A 65 2.91 2.69 4.25
CA ILE A 65 2.90 1.51 5.13
C ILE A 65 2.28 0.32 4.40
N ILE A 66 1.17 0.52 3.70
CA ILE A 66 0.52 -0.58 2.98
C ILE A 66 1.42 -1.08 1.83
N ALA A 67 2.06 -0.17 1.10
CA ALA A 67 3.01 -0.53 0.04
C ALA A 67 4.20 -1.33 0.55
N LEU A 68 4.65 -1.11 1.79
CA LEU A 68 5.76 -1.87 2.38
C LEU A 68 5.29 -3.18 3.01
N VAL A 69 4.25 -3.13 3.84
CA VAL A 69 3.82 -4.25 4.67
C VAL A 69 3.12 -5.32 3.85
N MET A 70 2.24 -4.96 2.92
CA MET A 70 1.47 -5.92 2.13
C MET A 70 2.35 -6.89 1.31
N PRO A 71 3.23 -6.42 0.40
CA PRO A 71 4.06 -7.32 -0.38
C PRO A 71 5.10 -8.05 0.48
N SER A 72 5.62 -7.41 1.55
CA SER A 72 6.59 -8.04 2.45
C SER A 72 5.97 -9.19 3.24
N ALA A 73 4.74 -9.01 3.75
CA ALA A 73 4.02 -10.06 4.46
C ALA A 73 3.72 -11.25 3.54
N VAL A 74 3.33 -10.98 2.28
CA VAL A 74 3.10 -12.01 1.27
C VAL A 74 4.39 -12.74 0.93
N GLY A 75 5.49 -12.01 0.72
CA GLY A 75 6.80 -12.59 0.45
C GLY A 75 7.31 -13.46 1.59
N LEU A 76 7.20 -12.98 2.84
CA LEU A 76 7.55 -13.76 4.03
C LEU A 76 6.70 -15.02 4.15
N GLY A 77 5.39 -14.91 3.96
CA GLY A 77 4.47 -16.06 3.94
C GLY A 77 4.86 -17.08 2.86
N ALA A 78 5.26 -16.61 1.68
CA ALA A 78 5.75 -17.46 0.61
C ALA A 78 7.02 -18.23 1.02
N PHE A 79 8.01 -17.58 1.63
CA PHE A 79 9.22 -18.24 2.10
C PHE A 79 8.93 -19.30 3.16
N LEU A 80 8.03 -19.03 4.10
CA LEU A 80 7.64 -19.99 5.14
C LEU A 80 6.88 -21.20 4.58
N LEU A 81 6.15 -21.03 3.48
CA LEU A 81 5.40 -22.10 2.82
C LEU A 81 6.24 -22.95 1.86
N ALA A 82 7.42 -22.49 1.47
CA ALA A 82 8.26 -23.17 0.47
C ALA A 82 8.51 -24.68 0.76
N PRO A 83 8.77 -25.13 2.02
CA PRO A 83 9.04 -26.53 2.30
C PRO A 83 7.82 -27.46 2.22
N VAL A 84 6.61 -26.91 2.31
CA VAL A 84 5.37 -27.70 2.45
C VAL A 84 4.37 -27.50 1.31
N ALA A 85 4.46 -26.38 0.60
CA ALA A 85 3.58 -26.03 -0.52
C ALA A 85 4.35 -25.20 -1.55
N PRO A 86 5.35 -25.78 -2.26
CA PRO A 86 6.26 -25.04 -3.12
C PRO A 86 5.56 -24.33 -4.29
N THR A 87 4.53 -24.94 -4.89
CA THR A 87 3.75 -24.29 -5.96
C THR A 87 3.01 -23.05 -5.46
N LEU A 88 2.39 -23.13 -4.28
CA LEU A 88 1.70 -21.98 -3.68
C LEU A 88 2.70 -20.89 -3.27
N SER A 89 3.84 -21.26 -2.70
CA SER A 89 4.94 -20.34 -2.39
C SER A 89 5.40 -19.57 -3.63
N TYR A 90 5.61 -20.26 -4.76
CA TYR A 90 5.98 -19.62 -6.02
C TYR A 90 4.92 -18.61 -6.51
N LEU A 91 3.64 -18.97 -6.46
CA LEU A 91 2.55 -18.06 -6.82
C LEU A 91 2.50 -16.82 -5.92
N LEU A 92 2.73 -16.97 -4.61
CA LEU A 92 2.77 -15.85 -3.68
C LEU A 92 3.97 -14.91 -3.92
N LEU A 93 5.14 -15.46 -4.29
CA LEU A 93 6.30 -14.65 -4.66
C LEU A 93 6.02 -13.79 -5.91
N LEU A 94 5.26 -14.32 -6.88
CA LEU A 94 4.82 -13.55 -8.05
C LEU A 94 3.73 -12.53 -7.70
N ALA A 95 2.87 -12.85 -6.72
CA ALA A 95 1.81 -11.95 -6.27
C ALA A 95 2.36 -10.70 -5.54
N ALA A 96 3.44 -10.82 -4.76
CA ALA A 96 4.03 -9.70 -4.02
C ALA A 96 4.34 -8.45 -4.88
N PRO A 97 5.10 -8.52 -5.99
CA PRO A 97 5.33 -7.33 -6.83
C PRO A 97 4.05 -6.82 -7.50
N ALA A 98 3.10 -7.71 -7.84
CA ALA A 98 1.81 -7.32 -8.40
C ALA A 98 0.97 -6.53 -7.38
N LEU A 99 0.98 -6.94 -6.11
CA LEU A 99 0.31 -6.24 -5.02
C LEU A 99 0.91 -4.84 -4.80
N TYR A 100 2.24 -4.73 -4.82
CA TYR A 100 2.91 -3.43 -4.75
C TYR A 100 2.48 -2.52 -5.90
N LEU A 101 2.54 -3.02 -7.15
CA LEU A 101 2.18 -2.25 -8.33
C LEU A 101 0.71 -1.81 -8.30
N GLY A 102 -0.20 -2.72 -7.95
CA GLY A 102 -1.63 -2.40 -7.79
C GLY A 102 -1.84 -1.32 -6.74
N TRP A 103 -1.13 -1.40 -5.61
CA TRP A 103 -1.22 -0.38 -4.57
C TRP A 103 -0.61 0.97 -4.99
N ALA A 104 0.49 0.96 -5.74
CA ALA A 104 1.09 2.16 -6.30
C ALA A 104 0.15 2.91 -7.24
N VAL A 105 -0.61 2.18 -8.08
CA VAL A 105 -1.67 2.78 -8.92
C VAL A 105 -2.76 3.42 -8.06
N VAL A 106 -3.26 2.72 -7.05
CA VAL A 106 -4.28 3.26 -6.13
C VAL A 106 -3.78 4.52 -5.42
N SER A 107 -2.54 4.51 -4.94
CA SER A 107 -1.91 5.66 -4.29
C SER A 107 -1.76 6.85 -5.24
N ALA A 108 -1.34 6.60 -6.48
CA ALA A 108 -1.21 7.61 -7.52
C ALA A 108 -2.55 8.27 -7.87
N MET A 109 -3.59 7.45 -8.05
CA MET A 109 -4.93 7.93 -8.38
C MET A 109 -5.50 8.82 -7.27
N ASP A 110 -5.35 8.43 -6.01
CA ASP A 110 -5.80 9.23 -4.86
C ASP A 110 -5.04 10.57 -4.80
N ALA A 111 -3.71 10.57 -4.97
CA ALA A 111 -2.92 11.80 -4.97
C ALA A 111 -3.30 12.75 -6.14
N TYR A 112 -3.51 12.19 -7.33
CA TYR A 112 -3.95 12.95 -8.50
C TYR A 112 -5.31 13.59 -8.27
N GLN A 113 -6.30 12.82 -7.80
CA GLN A 113 -7.67 13.30 -7.61
C GLN A 113 -7.75 14.44 -6.59
N ILE A 114 -6.97 14.36 -5.51
CA ILE A 114 -6.91 15.44 -4.51
C ILE A 114 -6.23 16.67 -5.10
N ALA A 115 -5.12 16.50 -5.82
CA ALA A 115 -4.41 17.62 -6.44
C ALA A 115 -5.30 18.33 -7.48
N ASP A 116 -5.99 17.56 -8.33
CA ASP A 116 -6.90 18.07 -9.36
C ASP A 116 -8.08 18.85 -8.77
N ARG A 117 -8.64 18.36 -7.67
CA ARG A 117 -9.81 18.95 -7.03
C ARG A 117 -9.48 20.18 -6.18
N TYR A 118 -8.34 20.20 -5.50
CA TYR A 118 -8.06 21.20 -4.45
C TYR A 118 -6.78 22.02 -4.66
N CYS A 119 -5.78 21.49 -5.37
CA CYS A 119 -4.43 22.04 -5.40
C CYS A 119 -3.95 22.45 -6.79
N ARG A 120 -4.84 22.47 -7.79
CA ARG A 120 -4.54 23.07 -9.09
C ARG A 120 -4.13 24.54 -8.93
N PRO A 121 -3.18 25.02 -9.76
CA PRO A 121 -2.78 26.42 -9.77
C PRO A 121 -3.94 27.36 -10.13
#